data_AF-A0A1B2ADU9-F1
#
_entry.id   AF-A0A1B2ADU9-F1
#
_cell.length_a   1.000
_cell.length_b   1.000
_cell.length_c   1.000
_cell.angle_alpha   90.00
_cell.angle_beta   90.00
_cell.angle_gamma   90.00
#
_symmetry.space_group_name_H-M   'P 1'
#
loop_
_entity.id
_entity.type
_entity.pdbx_description
1 polymer ?
#
loop_
_entity_poly.entity_id
_entity_poly.type
_entity_poly.pdbx_seq_one_letter_code
_entity_poly.pdbx_strand_id
1 'polypeptide(L)' 'MFWLKAYNRRESLSDAQLERLLSELKDQVERYRIAIRNYPPDRMEQYGRPFLDDLEGRVTKVAQIINERAASRN' A
#
# COMPACT_ATOMS: atom_id res chain seq x y z
N MET A 1 -13.28 3.52 2.55
CA MET A 1 -11.98 3.81 1.88
C MET A 1 -11.95 3.08 0.54
N PHE A 2 -11.76 3.81 -0.57
CA PHE A 2 -11.83 3.22 -1.92
C PHE A 2 -10.68 2.25 -2.22
N TRP A 3 -9.45 2.60 -1.81
CA TRP A 3 -8.25 1.79 -2.01
C TRP A 3 -8.31 0.43 -1.28
N LEU A 4 -8.95 0.34 -0.11
CA LEU A 4 -9.07 -0.91 0.65
C LEU A 4 -9.91 -1.96 -0.11
N LYS A 5 -11.03 -1.53 -0.70
CA LYS A 5 -11.86 -2.40 -1.53
C LYS A 5 -11.10 -2.87 -2.78
N ALA A 6 -10.34 -1.98 -3.41
CA ALA A 6 -9.50 -2.31 -4.55
C ALA A 6 -8.37 -3.30 -4.17
N TYR A 7 -7.72 -3.10 -3.02
CA TYR A 7 -6.68 -3.99 -2.51
C TYR A 7 -7.20 -5.41 -2.23
N ASN A 8 -8.40 -5.53 -1.66
CA ASN A 8 -9.01 -6.83 -1.38
C ASN A 8 -9.33 -7.63 -2.65
N ARG A 9 -9.49 -6.97 -3.79
CA ARG A 9 -9.72 -7.60 -5.11
C ARG A 9 -8.53 -7.49 -6.06
N ARG A 10 -7.33 -7.16 -5.55
CA ARG A 10 -6.14 -6.85 -6.38
C ARG A 10 -5.84 -7.91 -7.43
N GLU A 11 -6.02 -9.19 -7.12
CA GLU A 11 -5.74 -10.31 -8.04
C GLU A 11 -6.61 -10.27 -9.31
N SER A 12 -7.81 -9.69 -9.24
CA SER A 12 -8.75 -9.59 -10.35
C SER A 12 -8.74 -8.22 -11.06
N LEU A 13 -7.88 -7.29 -10.64
CA LEU A 13 -7.77 -5.98 -11.26
C LEU A 13 -7.05 -6.07 -12.61
N SER A 14 -7.36 -5.15 -13.53
CA SER A 14 -6.52 -4.93 -14.71
C SER A 14 -5.21 -4.23 -14.32
N ASP A 15 -4.22 -4.22 -15.21
CA ASP A 15 -2.93 -3.61 -14.87
C ASP A 15 -3.02 -2.11 -14.65
N ALA A 16 -3.77 -1.40 -15.48
CA ALA A 16 -4.03 0.03 -15.26
C ALA A 16 -4.71 0.30 -13.90
N GLN A 17 -5.57 -0.62 -13.45
CA GLN A 17 -6.17 -0.54 -12.12
C GLN A 17 -5.17 -0.87 -11.00
N LEU A 18 -4.25 -1.81 -11.22
CA LEU A 18 -3.16 -2.12 -10.28
C LEU A 18 -2.18 -0.96 -10.15
N GLU A 19 -1.78 -0.32 -11.25
CA GLU A 19 -0.91 0.86 -11.23
C GLU A 19 -1.57 2.02 -10.49
N ARG A 20 -2.86 2.26 -10.75
CA ARG A 20 -3.63 3.26 -10.00
C ARG A 20 -3.69 2.92 -8.51
N LEU A 21 -3.96 1.67 -8.16
CA LEU A 21 -3.97 1.21 -6.78
C LEU A 21 -2.61 1.39 -6.11
N LEU A 22 -1.52 1.07 -6.81
CA LEU A 22 -0.16 1.25 -6.32
C LEU A 22 0.14 2.73 -6.02
N SER A 23 -0.26 3.62 -6.93
CA SER A 23 -0.12 5.08 -6.75
C SER A 23 -0.91 5.55 -5.53
N GLU A 24 -2.19 5.17 -5.42
CA GLU A 24 -3.03 5.53 -4.27
C GLU A 24 -2.47 5.02 -2.94
N LEU A 25 -1.92 3.80 -2.90
CA LEU A 25 -1.29 3.23 -1.69
C LEU A 25 -0.01 3.99 -1.30
N LYS A 26 0.84 4.36 -2.26
CA LYS A 26 2.05 5.18 -2.00
C LYS A 26 1.67 6.54 -1.42
N ASP A 27 0.62 7.18 -1.94
CA ASP A 27 0.10 8.43 -1.41
C ASP A 27 -0.43 8.26 0.03
N GLN A 28 -1.08 7.14 0.35
CA GLN A 28 -1.53 6.86 1.72
C GLN A 28 -0.37 6.67 2.68
N VAL A 29 0.69 5.96 2.27
CA VAL A 29 1.91 5.78 3.06
C VAL A 29 2.50 7.16 3.40
N GLU A 30 2.67 8.03 2.41
CA GLU A 30 3.28 9.33 2.62
C GLU A 30 2.44 10.23 3.54
N ARG A 31 1.12 10.26 3.32
CA ARG A 31 0.18 10.99 4.19
C ARG A 31 0.23 10.47 5.62
N TYR A 32 0.30 9.15 5.80
CA TYR A 32 0.33 8.55 7.12
C TYR A 32 1.65 8.82 7.84
N ARG A 33 2.80 8.74 7.15
CA ARG A 33 4.11 9.13 7.70
C ARG A 33 4.11 10.55 8.26
N ILE A 34 3.51 11.49 7.54
CA ILE A 34 3.34 12.88 8.01
C ILE A 34 2.43 12.92 9.25
N ALA A 35 1.31 12.20 9.23
CA ALA A 35 0.33 12.21 10.32
C ALA A 35 0.89 11.65 11.64
N ILE A 36 1.76 10.64 11.58
CA ILE A 36 2.34 10.00 12.77
C ILE A 36 3.62 10.65 13.26
N ARG A 37 4.20 11.61 12.53
CA ARG A 37 5.52 12.21 12.83
C ARG A 37 5.70 12.64 14.30
N ASN A 38 4.63 13.16 14.90
CA ASN A 38 4.64 13.70 16.26
C ASN A 38 3.96 12.77 17.28
N TYR A 39 3.76 11.48 16.96
CA TYR A 39 3.21 10.54 17.93
C TYR A 39 4.14 10.40 19.14
N PRO A 40 3.60 10.34 20.36
CA PRO A 40 4.35 9.90 21.52
C PRO A 40 5.01 8.54 21.25
N PRO A 41 6.23 8.26 21.78
CA PRO A 41 6.95 7.01 21.52
C PRO A 41 6.08 5.76 21.69
N ASP A 42 5.32 5.69 22.79
CA ASP A 42 4.46 4.56 23.11
C ASP A 42 3.39 4.32 22.03
N ARG A 43 2.76 5.40 21.52
CA ARG A 43 1.75 5.31 20.46
C ARG A 43 2.38 5.06 19.09
N MET A 44 3.58 5.56 18.86
CA MET A 44 4.34 5.28 17.65
C MET A 44 4.66 3.78 17.58
N GLU A 45 5.10 3.18 18.67
CA GLU A 45 5.43 1.75 18.71
C GLU A 45 4.20 0.86 18.66
N GLN A 46 3.14 1.18 19.42
CA GLN A 46 1.95 0.34 19.49
C GLN A 46 1.05 0.44 18.25
N TYR A 47 0.98 1.62 17.61
CA TYR A 47 0.00 1.89 16.57
C TYR A 47 0.60 2.48 15.29
N GLY A 48 1.51 3.45 15.41
CA GLY A 48 2.06 4.17 14.26
C GLY A 48 2.86 3.25 13.33
N ARG A 49 3.92 2.62 13.85
CA ARG A 49 4.78 1.71 13.09
C ARG A 49 4.03 0.49 12.55
N PRO A 50 3.27 -0.26 13.36
CA PRO A 50 2.55 -1.43 12.85
C PRO A 50 1.61 -1.11 11.69
N PHE A 51 0.90 0.02 11.74
CA PHE A 51 0.01 0.41 10.64
C PHE A 51 0.79 0.91 9.41
N LEU A 52 1.89 1.63 9.61
CA LEU A 52 2.77 2.05 8.52
C LEU A 52 3.35 0.83 7.80
N ASP A 53 3.85 -0.15 8.55
CA ASP A 53 4.41 -1.40 8.02
C ASP A 53 3.36 -2.20 7.23
N ASP A 54 2.11 -2.26 7.70
CA ASP A 54 1.00 -2.86 6.95
C ASP A 54 0.76 -2.13 5.62
N LEU A 55 0.73 -0.79 5.60
CA LEU A 55 0.57 -0.03 4.36
C LEU A 55 1.73 -0.27 3.37
N GLU A 56 2.97 -0.27 3.85
CA GLU A 56 4.16 -0.53 3.03
C GLU A 56 4.19 -1.97 2.51
N GLY A 57 3.75 -2.94 3.31
CA GLY A 57 3.57 -4.32 2.89
C GLY A 57 2.56 -4.45 1.74
N ARG A 58 1.46 -3.69 1.79
CA ARG A 58 0.46 -3.65 0.70
C ARG A 58 1.02 -3.04 -0.58
N VAL A 59 1.80 -1.97 -0.48
CA VAL A 59 2.52 -1.37 -1.63
C VAL A 59 3.41 -2.42 -2.28
N THR A 60 4.22 -3.12 -1.47
CA THR A 60 5.13 -4.16 -1.94
C THR A 60 4.38 -5.28 -2.65
N LYS A 61 3.27 -5.76 -2.07
CA LYS A 61 2.48 -6.84 -2.66
C LYS A 61 1.88 -6.45 -4.01
N VAL A 62 1.34 -5.24 -4.14
CA VAL A 62 0.79 -4.77 -5.43
C VAL A 62 1.89 -4.61 -6.48
N ALA A 63 3.06 -4.07 -6.11
CA ALA A 63 4.20 -3.95 -7.00
C ALA A 63 4.71 -5.33 -7.49
N GLN A 64 4.73 -6.33 -6.61
CA GLN A 64 5.07 -7.72 -6.99
C GLN A 64 4.10 -8.27 -8.04
N ILE A 65 2.79 -8.12 -7.84
CA ILE A 65 1.78 -8.61 -8.80
C ILE A 65 1.98 -7.95 -10.18
N ILE A 66 2.25 -6.65 -10.22
CA ILE A 66 2.53 -5.94 -11.48
C ILE A 66 3.77 -6.52 -12.16
N ASN A 67 4.85 -6.73 -11.41
CA ASN A 67 6.10 -7.27 -11.94
C ASN A 67 5.94 -8.72 -12.43
N GLU A 68 5.24 -9.57 -11.69
CA GLU A 68 4.95 -10.96 -12.07
C GLU A 68 4.15 -11.03 -13.38
N ARG A 69 3.15 -10.15 -13.54
CA ARG A 69 2.35 -10.05 -14.77
C ARG A 69 3.16 -9.53 -15.96
N ALA A 70 4.04 -8.56 -15.72
CA ALA A 70 4.93 -8.04 -16.76
C ALA A 70 5.94 -9.12 -17.21
N ALA A 71 6.50 -9.88 -16.26
CA ALA A 71 7.41 -10.98 -16.56
C ALA A 71 6.73 -12.14 -17.30
N SER A 72 5.46 -12.42 -17.02
CA SER A 72 4.70 -13.50 -17.69
C SER A 72 4.27 -13.16 -19.14
N ARG A 73 4.44 -11.89 -19.57
CA ARG A 73 4.13 -11.44 -20.93
C ARG A 73 5.33 -11.42 -21.87
N ASN A 74 6.54 -11.47 -21.30
CA ASN A 74 7.79 -11.66 -22.04
C ASN A 74 8.10 -13.14 -22.17
#